data_AF-A0A4U2DTA5-F1
#
_entry.id   AF-A0A4U2DTA5-F1
#
_cell.length_a   1.000
_cell.length_b   1.000
_cell.length_c   1.000
_cell.angle_alpha   90.00
_cell.angle_beta   90.00
_cell.angle_gamma   90.00
#
_symmetry.space_group_name_H-M   'P 1'
#
loop_
_entity.id
_entity.type
_entity.pdbx_description
1 polymer ?
#
loop_
_entity_poly.entity_id
_entity_poly.type
_entity_poly.pdbx_seq_one_letter_code
_entity_poly.pdbx_strand_id
1 'polypeptide(L)' 'DTTAAGDTFNGALVTGLLEDMPLERAIKFAHAAAAISVTRFGAQTSIPTRAETDAFLAEQLPA' A
#
# COMPACT_ATOMS: atom_id res chain seq x y z
N ASP A 1 0.60 -1.54 -14.79
CA ASP A 1 1.81 -2.38 -14.93
C ASP A 1 1.98 -3.09 -13.59
N THR A 2 2.12 -4.41 -13.57
CA THR A 2 2.13 -5.19 -12.31
C THR A 2 3.51 -5.30 -11.67
N THR A 3 4.54 -4.72 -12.29
CA THR A 3 5.90 -4.70 -11.78
C THR A 3 5.95 -4.10 -10.37
N ALA A 4 6.69 -4.74 -9.44
CA ALA A 4 6.87 -4.33 -8.05
C ALA A 4 5.63 -4.29 -7.13
N ALA A 5 4.45 -4.79 -7.57
CA ALA A 5 3.26 -4.84 -6.72
C ALA A 5 3.45 -5.68 -5.45
N GLY A 6 4.11 -6.84 -5.56
CA GLY A 6 4.42 -7.70 -4.42
C GLY A 6 5.45 -7.09 -3.47
N ASP A 7 6.48 -6.44 -4.00
CA ASP A 7 7.49 -5.74 -3.19
C ASP A 7 6.87 -4.55 -2.45
N THR A 8 5.99 -3.80 -3.13
CA THR A 8 5.23 -2.69 -2.53
C THR A 8 4.33 -3.20 -1.41
N PHE A 9 3.60 -4.29 -1.64
CA PHE A 9 2.78 -4.94 -0.62
C PHE A 9 3.62 -5.33 0.61
N ASN A 10 4.72 -6.05 0.40
CA ASN A 10 5.58 -6.53 1.49
C ASN A 10 6.20 -5.37 2.27
N GLY A 11 6.70 -4.35 1.57
CA GLY A 11 7.27 -3.15 2.20
C GLY A 11 6.24 -2.40 3.04
N ALA A 12 5.03 -2.21 2.51
CA ALA A 12 3.94 -1.58 3.24
C ALA A 12 3.45 -2.42 4.43
N LEU A 13 3.38 -3.75 4.29
CA LEU A 13 3.00 -4.65 5.40
C LEU A 13 4.02 -4.58 6.53
N VAL A 14 5.32 -4.70 6.22
CA VAL A 14 6.39 -4.59 7.22
C VAL A 14 6.37 -3.21 7.88
N THR A 15 6.15 -2.15 7.12
CA THR A 15 6.00 -0.78 7.66
C THR A 15 4.84 -0.71 8.65
N GLY A 16 3.66 -1.21 8.29
CA GLY A 16 2.49 -1.22 9.18
C GLY A 16 2.71 -2.04 10.45
N LEU A 17 3.38 -3.20 10.34
CA LEU A 17 3.72 -4.03 11.51
C LEU A 17 4.74 -3.36 12.43
N LEU A 18 5.73 -2.65 11.88
CA LEU A 18 6.71 -1.87 12.66
C LEU A 18 6.09 -0.63 13.32
N GLU A 19 4.96 -0.16 12.82
CA GLU A 19 4.14 0.91 13.42
C GLU A 19 3.08 0.39 14.40
N ASP A 20 3.19 -0.87 14.85
CA ASP A 20 2.25 -1.52 15.77
C ASP A 20 0.78 -1.52 15.28
N MET A 21 0.56 -1.45 13.97
CA MET A 21 -0.79 -1.58 13.44
C MET A 21 -1.33 -2.99 13.70
N PRO A 22 -2.62 -3.15 14.05
CA PRO A 22 -3.27 -4.45 14.03
C PRO A 22 -3.07 -5.10 12.65
N LEU A 23 -2.78 -6.41 12.63
CA LEU A 23 -2.46 -7.13 11.40
C LEU A 23 -3.49 -6.89 10.28
N GLU A 24 -4.78 -6.88 10.62
CA GLU A 24 -5.85 -6.60 9.66
C GLU A 24 -5.71 -5.20 9.01
N ARG A 25 -5.36 -4.19 9.81
CA ARG A 25 -5.13 -2.83 9.33
C ARG A 25 -3.86 -2.75 8.48
N ALA A 26 -2.79 -3.40 8.90
CA ALA A 26 -1.53 -3.47 8.14
C ALA A 26 -1.74 -4.14 6.78
N ILE A 27 -2.53 -5.22 6.72
CA ILE A 27 -2.88 -5.90 5.46
C ILE A 27 -3.70 -4.98 4.53
N LYS A 28 -4.68 -4.24 5.06
CA LYS A 28 -5.47 -3.28 4.28
C LYS A 28 -4.61 -2.14 3.73
N PHE A 29 -3.71 -1.61 4.55
CA PHE A 29 -2.70 -0.62 4.13
C PHE A 29 -1.78 -1.15 3.03
N ALA A 30 -1.28 -2.38 3.17
CA ALA A 30 -0.43 -3.01 2.17
C ALA A 30 -1.16 -3.25 0.82
N HIS A 31 -2.42 -3.67 0.87
CA HIS A 31 -3.26 -3.79 -0.32
C HIS A 31 -3.48 -2.44 -1.01
N ALA A 32 -3.74 -1.39 -0.24
CA ALA A 32 -3.89 -0.04 -0.79
C ALA A 32 -2.61 0.40 -1.53
N ALA A 33 -1.44 0.20 -0.93
CA ALA A 33 -0.17 0.55 -1.56
C ALA A 33 0.08 -0.20 -2.88
N ALA A 34 -0.17 -1.53 -2.89
CA ALA A 34 -0.03 -2.34 -4.08
C ALA A 34 -1.08 -2.02 -5.16
N ALA A 35 -2.31 -1.68 -4.76
CA ALA A 35 -3.36 -1.26 -5.68
C ALA A 35 -2.98 0.03 -6.41
N ILE A 36 -2.36 0.99 -5.72
CA ILE A 36 -1.86 2.21 -6.37
C ILE A 36 -0.69 1.87 -7.31
N SER A 37 0.25 1.02 -6.88
CA SER A 37 1.45 0.74 -7.68
C SER A 37 1.10 0.14 -9.05
N VAL A 38 0.09 -0.73 -9.12
CA VAL A 38 -0.30 -1.35 -10.40
C VAL A 38 -0.91 -0.38 -11.42
N THR A 39 -1.31 0.82 -10.98
CA THR A 39 -1.85 1.89 -11.85
C THR A 39 -0.77 2.75 -12.52
N ARG A 40 0.49 2.60 -12.10
CA ARG A 40 1.64 3.40 -12.57
C ARG A 40 2.60 2.51 -13.36
N PHE A 41 3.43 3.12 -14.20
CA PHE A 41 4.45 2.39 -14.96
C PHE A 41 5.78 2.32 -14.17
N GLY A 42 6.44 1.17 -14.23
CA GLY A 42 7.76 0.95 -13.64
C GLY A 42 7.74 0.37 -12.23
N ALA A 43 8.93 0.01 -11.74
CA ALA A 43 9.13 -0.58 -10.42
C ALA A 43 9.13 0.48 -9.31
N GLN A 44 10.29 1.04 -8.96
CA GLN A 44 10.40 2.03 -7.87
C GLN A 44 9.52 3.27 -8.10
N THR A 45 9.35 3.69 -9.35
CA THR A 45 8.53 4.85 -9.73
C THR A 45 7.03 4.64 -9.49
N SER A 46 6.57 3.39 -9.33
CA SER A 46 5.17 3.10 -9.04
C SER A 46 4.84 3.06 -7.55
N ILE A 47 5.84 2.95 -6.67
CA ILE A 47 5.64 2.86 -5.22
C ILE A 47 4.98 4.17 -4.72
N PRO A 48 3.81 4.10 -4.06
CA PRO A 48 3.14 5.29 -3.55
C PRO A 48 3.80 5.82 -2.28
N THR A 49 3.53 7.08 -1.98
CA THR A 49 3.84 7.67 -0.68
C THR A 49 2.85 7.20 0.40
N ARG A 50 3.24 7.39 1.67
CA ARG A 50 2.34 7.16 2.82
C ARG A 50 1.03 7.92 2.69
N ALA A 51 1.11 9.21 2.35
CA ALA A 51 -0.07 10.07 2.25
C ALA A 51 -1.04 9.61 1.16
N GLU A 52 -0.54 9.21 -0.01
CA GLU A 52 -1.38 8.67 -1.09
C GLU A 52 -2.05 7.36 -0.67
N THR A 53 -1.32 6.50 0.04
CA THR A 53 -1.84 5.21 0.52
C THR A 53 -2.94 5.40 1.55
N ASP A 54 -2.74 6.29 2.52
CA ASP A 54 -3.74 6.59 3.55
C ASP A 54 -4.99 7.25 2.95
N ALA A 55 -4.82 8.17 2.01
CA ALA A 55 -5.94 8.82 1.30
C ALA A 55 -6.76 7.79 0.51
N PHE A 56 -6.09 6.94 -0.28
CA PHE A 56 -6.76 5.88 -1.03
C PHE A 56 -7.51 4.91 -0.09
N LEU A 57 -6.88 4.48 1.01
CA LEU A 57 -7.49 3.57 1.96
C LEU A 57 -8.74 4.19 2.61
N ALA A 58 -8.71 5.49 2.94
CA ALA A 58 -9.85 6.20 3.49
C ALA A 58 -11.03 6.29 2.50
N GLU A 59 -10.76 6.41 1.20
CA GLU A 59 -11.79 6.40 0.15
C GLU A 59 -12.45 5.02 -0.03
N GLN A 60 -11.73 3.93 0.25
CA GLN A 60 -12.22 2.56 0.07
C GLN A 60 -12.97 1.99 1.29
N LEU A 61 -12.84 2.60 2.48
CA LEU A 61 -13.54 2.18 3.69
C LEU A 61 -14.72 3.14 3.96
N PRO A 62 -15.96 2.78 3.59
CA PRO A 62 -17.12 3.56 4.00
C PRO A 62 -17.23 3.58 5.53
N ALA A 63 -17.69 4.71 6.07
CA ALA A 63 -17.89 4.95 7.51
C ALA A 63 -18.84 3.95 8.17
#